data_AF-A0A1T1BPA4-F1
#
_entry.id   AF-A0A1T1BPA4-F1
#
_cell.length_a   1.000
_cell.length_b   1.000
_cell.length_c   1.000
_cell.angle_alpha   90.00
_cell.angle_beta   90.00
_cell.angle_gamma   90.00
#
_symmetry.space_group_name_H-M   'P 1'
#
loop_
_entity.id
_entity.type
_entity.pdbx_description
1 polymer ?
#
loop_
_entity_poly.entity_id
_entity_poly.type
_entity_poly.pdbx_seq_one_letter_code
_entity_poly.pdbx_strand_id
1 'polypeptide(L)'
;MMQFFMKNSKKRPFTDFFYFNSKSTYVVFFFILNSIAFGQTKEAVNKDTLAKENKQLDALMQQLNAESLNENKTNYEFNVLTNKQNSSFNLLNEEIQKANTILKEGIDYKGFTKELELLVEWKEKSVKGIVQNVSKMQTARDLTTTSLLLKELLKRTDYQLDRISSNNKSLSEIQRRMDSLATDKIFYQIPAQEAAKKNYYQRMVLMAKDLNIANTNLKNAIDSIQKLEVNGKMFKFSLESDLAVVNNARKKLSEKVNSISPDIVDAKEKSLSFVENFVHSFTKGYLLFIFYFANQTGILSLLLLFIIGLTLYLRVIRSKYKRANLYENLKYPGNVLNYPLAASILIMISIFQFFLPSPPFVFSAFLWIIAGLALTLILYKSVSKYLFLIWIAFFVLNNLAFQDNLLLLYTVSESRFVLF
;
A
#
# COMPACT_ATOMS: atom_id res chain seq x y z
N MET A 1 -21.11 -20.37 -1.56
CA MET A 1 -20.43 -21.56 -1.01
C MET A 1 -19.34 -21.04 -0.08
N MET A 2 -19.74 -20.86 1.17
CA MET A 2 -19.11 -20.05 2.21
C MET A 2 -18.67 -21.04 3.29
N GLN A 3 -17.40 -21.06 3.66
CA GLN A 3 -16.98 -21.60 4.96
C GLN A 3 -16.04 -20.61 5.62
N PHE A 4 -16.47 -20.25 6.82
CA PHE A 4 -15.99 -19.22 7.70
C PHE A 4 -15.26 -19.93 8.84
N PHE A 5 -14.10 -19.37 9.22
CA PHE A 5 -13.46 -19.40 10.54
C PHE A 5 -13.17 -20.76 11.22
N MET A 6 -11.88 -21.00 11.46
CA MET A 6 -11.42 -21.22 12.83
C MET A 6 -10.01 -20.65 13.07
N LYS A 7 -9.97 -19.84 14.12
CA LYS A 7 -8.84 -19.22 14.81
C LYS A 7 -8.12 -20.29 15.62
N ASN A 8 -6.78 -20.32 15.62
CA ASN A 8 -6.01 -20.65 16.83
C ASN A 8 -4.53 -20.27 16.73
N SER A 9 -4.07 -19.58 17.77
CA SER A 9 -2.74 -19.01 17.95
C SER A 9 -1.88 -19.84 18.91
N LYS A 10 -0.57 -19.87 18.61
CA LYS A 10 0.61 -20.01 19.50
C LYS A 10 0.73 -21.26 20.39
N LYS A 11 1.81 -22.03 20.16
CA LYS A 11 2.88 -22.37 21.15
C LYS A 11 3.75 -23.53 20.62
N ARG A 12 5.08 -23.35 20.62
CA ARG A 12 6.15 -24.34 20.89
C ARG A 12 7.48 -23.56 21.08
N PRO A 13 8.55 -24.11 21.69
CA PRO A 13 8.66 -25.37 22.43
C PRO A 13 9.29 -25.17 23.83
N PHE A 14 9.01 -26.08 24.75
CA PHE A 14 9.85 -26.33 25.93
C PHE A 14 9.77 -27.82 26.24
N THR A 15 10.88 -28.33 26.80
CA THR A 15 11.09 -29.66 27.40
C THR A 15 11.28 -30.84 26.46
N ASP A 16 12.55 -31.12 26.16
CA ASP A 16 13.11 -32.48 26.13
C ASP A 16 14.46 -32.41 26.85
N PHE A 17 14.56 -33.03 28.03
CA PHE A 17 15.72 -33.77 28.55
C PHE A 17 15.59 -33.99 30.07
N PHE A 18 15.28 -35.23 30.44
CA PHE A 18 15.76 -36.01 31.60
C PHE A 18 14.67 -36.98 32.06
N TYR A 19 14.83 -38.26 31.73
CA TYR A 19 14.51 -39.35 32.66
C TYR A 19 15.58 -40.43 32.51
N PHE A 20 16.33 -40.58 33.58
CA PHE A 20 17.37 -41.57 33.81
C PHE A 20 16.68 -42.80 34.41
N ASN A 21 16.81 -43.98 33.82
CA ASN A 21 16.59 -45.22 34.57
C ASN A 21 17.50 -46.35 34.11
N SER A 22 17.89 -47.09 35.13
CA SER A 22 18.83 -48.18 35.27
C SER A 22 18.68 -49.36 34.31
N LYS A 23 19.85 -49.86 33.88
CA LYS A 23 20.32 -51.27 33.95
C LYS A 23 21.29 -51.53 32.79
N SER A 24 22.55 -51.78 33.12
CA SER A 24 23.36 -52.89 32.58
C SER A 24 24.84 -52.60 32.81
N THR A 25 25.31 -52.97 33.99
CA THR A 25 26.71 -53.26 34.28
C THR A 25 27.02 -54.66 33.78
N TYR A 26 27.94 -54.84 32.84
CA TYR A 26 28.91 -55.94 32.83
C TYR A 26 30.10 -55.55 31.97
N VAL A 27 31.20 -55.23 32.66
CA VAL A 27 32.54 -55.02 32.12
C VAL A 27 33.20 -56.40 31.95
N VAL A 28 33.82 -56.57 30.80
CA VAL A 28 34.61 -57.72 30.36
C VAL A 28 35.80 -57.04 29.67
N PHE A 29 37.06 -57.15 30.11
CA PHE A 29 37.96 -58.30 30.17
C PHE A 29 39.16 -57.83 31.04
N PHE A 30 39.57 -58.56 32.08
CA PHE A 30 40.76 -59.44 32.07
C PHE A 30 42.06 -58.75 31.61
N PHE A 31 43.04 -58.61 32.52
CA PHE A 31 44.35 -59.26 32.34
C PHE A 31 45.17 -59.26 33.66
N ILE A 32 45.55 -60.49 34.03
CA ILE A 32 46.76 -60.91 34.75
C ILE A 32 46.84 -60.71 36.28
N LEU A 33 46.54 -61.82 36.95
CA LEU A 33 47.37 -62.38 38.02
C LEU A 33 48.58 -63.09 37.40
N ASN A 34 49.79 -62.65 37.74
CA ASN A 34 50.95 -63.52 37.92
C ASN A 34 52.11 -62.74 38.55
N SER A 35 52.72 -63.38 39.55
CA SER A 35 54.02 -63.13 40.23
C SER A 35 53.79 -62.93 41.73
N ILE A 36 53.77 -64.00 42.50
CA ILE A 36 54.95 -64.63 43.13
C ILE A 36 55.58 -63.68 44.15
N ALA A 37 55.48 -64.12 45.40
CA ALA A 37 56.23 -63.65 46.54
C ALA A 37 57.73 -63.75 46.28
N PHE A 38 58.45 -62.65 46.46
CA PHE A 38 59.82 -62.67 46.97
C PHE A 38 59.91 -61.59 48.05
N GLY A 39 60.34 -62.02 49.23
CA GLY A 39 60.46 -61.15 50.39
C GLY A 39 61.53 -60.09 50.19
N GLN A 40 61.24 -58.90 50.72
CA GLN A 40 62.27 -58.01 51.21
C GLN A 40 61.96 -57.64 52.66
N THR A 41 63.00 -57.83 53.44
CA THR A 41 63.24 -57.55 54.85
C THR A 41 62.57 -56.28 55.35
N LYS A 42 62.04 -56.39 56.58
CA LYS A 42 61.79 -55.25 57.46
C LYS A 42 63.09 -54.45 57.61
N GLU A 43 63.22 -53.37 56.87
CA GLU A 43 63.94 -52.21 57.38
C GLU A 43 62.91 -51.24 57.94
N ALA A 44 63.11 -50.90 59.21
CA ALA A 44 62.33 -49.89 59.89
C ALA A 44 62.60 -48.53 59.24
N VAL A 45 61.83 -48.19 58.21
CA VAL A 45 61.82 -46.83 57.65
C VAL A 45 60.98 -45.96 58.58
N ASN A 46 61.66 -44.94 59.06
CA ASN A 46 61.22 -43.94 60.02
C ASN A 46 59.80 -43.41 59.70
N LYS A 47 58.87 -43.47 60.67
CA LYS A 47 57.48 -42.98 60.52
C LYS A 47 57.38 -41.47 60.23
N ASP A 48 58.50 -40.74 60.34
CA ASP A 48 58.58 -39.30 60.09
C ASP A 48 58.74 -38.90 58.61
N THR A 49 59.15 -39.81 57.71
CA THR A 49 59.29 -39.50 56.26
C THR A 49 57.98 -39.66 55.49
N LEU A 50 57.18 -40.70 55.78
CA LEU A 50 55.87 -40.97 55.14
C LEU A 50 54.76 -39.97 55.53
N ALA A 51 54.81 -39.41 56.75
CA ALA A 51 53.87 -38.37 57.18
C ALA A 51 54.17 -37.00 56.55
N LYS A 52 55.43 -36.75 56.16
CA LYS A 52 55.85 -35.56 55.41
C LYS A 52 55.50 -35.68 53.92
N GLU A 53 55.72 -36.84 53.30
CA GLU A 53 55.36 -37.09 51.89
C GLU A 53 53.84 -37.05 51.66
N ASN A 54 53.03 -37.64 52.54
CA ASN A 54 51.55 -37.55 52.42
C ASN A 54 51.02 -36.12 52.64
N LYS A 55 51.62 -35.34 53.55
CA LYS A 55 51.29 -33.92 53.70
C LYS A 55 51.74 -33.07 52.51
N GLN A 56 52.86 -33.42 51.88
CA GLN A 56 53.32 -32.78 50.64
C GLN A 56 52.42 -33.12 49.46
N LEU A 57 51.93 -34.36 49.35
CA LEU A 57 50.99 -34.77 48.32
C LEU A 57 49.61 -34.12 48.51
N ASP A 58 49.09 -34.05 49.74
CA ASP A 58 47.85 -33.33 50.05
C ASP A 58 47.98 -31.83 49.77
N ALA A 59 49.13 -31.22 50.13
CA ALA A 59 49.39 -29.82 49.82
C ALA A 59 49.50 -29.58 48.31
N LEU A 60 50.15 -30.48 47.57
CA LEU A 60 50.24 -30.43 46.11
C LEU A 60 48.85 -30.61 45.46
N MET A 61 48.03 -31.55 45.96
CA MET A 61 46.66 -31.77 45.50
C MET A 61 45.76 -30.57 45.82
N GLN A 62 45.91 -29.94 46.99
CA GLN A 62 45.20 -28.71 47.33
C GLN A 62 45.62 -27.54 46.43
N GLN A 63 46.92 -27.44 46.10
CA GLN A 63 47.45 -26.42 45.20
C GLN A 63 46.97 -26.63 43.75
N LEU A 64 47.02 -27.86 43.23
CA LEU A 64 46.49 -28.23 41.91
C LEU A 64 44.97 -28.05 41.83
N ASN A 65 44.23 -28.36 42.88
CA ASN A 65 42.79 -28.12 42.95
C ASN A 65 42.46 -26.62 42.98
N ALA A 66 43.25 -25.80 43.69
CA ALA A 66 43.08 -24.35 43.71
C ALA A 66 43.46 -23.71 42.35
N GLU A 67 44.52 -24.20 41.71
CA GLU A 67 44.97 -23.74 40.40
C GLU A 67 43.96 -24.12 39.30
N SER A 68 43.50 -25.36 39.28
CA SER A 68 42.44 -25.81 38.36
C SER A 68 41.10 -25.13 38.61
N LEU A 69 40.74 -24.80 39.87
CA LEU A 69 39.56 -24.01 40.18
C LEU A 69 39.65 -22.60 39.58
N ASN A 70 40.80 -21.94 39.74
CA ASN A 70 41.04 -20.60 39.17
C ASN A 70 41.06 -20.63 37.63
N GLU A 71 41.68 -21.64 37.03
CA GLU A 71 41.69 -21.86 35.58
C GLU A 71 40.26 -22.08 35.06
N ASN A 72 39.48 -22.95 35.73
CA ASN A 72 38.09 -23.22 35.38
C ASN A 72 37.20 -21.97 35.50
N LYS A 73 37.40 -21.15 36.54
CA LYS A 73 36.68 -19.89 36.70
C LYS A 73 37.00 -18.90 35.57
N THR A 74 38.28 -18.77 35.22
CA THR A 74 38.73 -17.91 34.12
C THR A 74 38.18 -18.38 32.78
N ASN A 75 38.22 -19.70 32.53
CA ASN A 75 37.65 -20.31 31.32
C ASN A 75 36.12 -20.13 31.26
N TYR A 76 35.42 -20.24 32.39
CA TYR A 76 33.98 -19.98 32.46
C TYR A 76 33.65 -18.52 32.12
N GLU A 77 34.32 -17.55 32.77
CA GLU A 77 34.12 -16.12 32.51
C GLU A 77 34.42 -15.76 31.05
N PHE A 78 35.49 -16.32 30.50
CA PHE A 78 35.86 -16.19 29.08
C PHE A 78 34.79 -16.76 28.14
N ASN A 79 34.27 -17.96 28.41
CA ASN A 79 33.23 -18.59 27.61
C ASN A 79 31.93 -17.80 27.67
N VAL A 80 31.55 -17.31 28.85
CA VAL A 80 30.36 -16.46 29.03
C VAL A 80 30.49 -15.16 28.24
N LEU A 81 31.66 -14.50 28.30
CA LEU A 81 31.93 -13.29 27.54
C LEU A 81 31.84 -13.54 26.04
N THR A 82 32.53 -14.57 25.56
CA THR A 82 32.59 -14.94 24.13
C THR A 82 31.20 -15.30 23.60
N ASN A 83 30.40 -16.03 24.37
CA ASN A 83 29.03 -16.37 23.99
C ASN A 83 28.13 -15.13 23.90
N LYS A 84 28.22 -14.22 24.86
CA LYS A 84 27.48 -12.94 24.83
C LYS A 84 27.91 -12.07 23.64
N GLN A 85 29.20 -11.99 23.36
CA GLN A 85 29.73 -11.28 22.20
C GLN A 85 29.23 -11.87 20.89
N ASN A 86 29.31 -13.19 20.73
CA ASN A 86 28.83 -13.87 19.54
C ASN A 86 27.34 -13.65 19.32
N SER A 87 26.54 -13.73 20.39
CA SER A 87 25.10 -13.41 20.33
C SER A 87 24.86 -11.97 19.88
N SER A 88 25.62 -11.02 20.41
CA SER A 88 25.46 -9.59 20.09
C SER A 88 25.88 -9.27 18.65
N PHE A 89 27.00 -9.85 18.18
CA PHE A 89 27.40 -9.76 16.78
C PHE A 89 26.35 -10.34 15.84
N ASN A 90 25.75 -11.48 16.19
CA ASN A 90 24.70 -12.09 15.37
C ASN A 90 23.45 -11.20 15.30
N LEU A 91 23.00 -10.66 16.43
CA LEU A 91 21.85 -9.74 16.48
C LEU A 91 22.09 -8.47 15.67
N LEU A 92 23.28 -7.86 15.79
CA LEU A 92 23.63 -6.67 15.00
C LEU A 92 23.69 -6.99 13.50
N ASN A 93 24.28 -8.14 13.14
CA ASN A 93 24.29 -8.61 11.76
C ASN A 93 22.88 -8.82 11.21
N GLU A 94 21.97 -9.42 11.99
CA GLU A 94 20.57 -9.62 11.59
C GLU A 94 19.88 -8.29 11.29
N GLU A 95 20.06 -7.26 12.14
CA GLU A 95 19.50 -5.93 11.88
C GLU A 95 20.14 -5.25 10.66
N ILE A 96 21.46 -5.41 10.44
CA ILE A 96 22.14 -4.95 9.21
C ILE A 96 21.56 -5.66 7.97
N GLN A 97 21.31 -6.97 8.05
CA GLN A 97 20.70 -7.71 6.94
C GLN A 97 19.26 -7.23 6.68
N LYS A 98 18.46 -6.98 7.73
CA LYS A 98 17.12 -6.38 7.58
C LYS A 98 17.18 -5.02 6.89
N ALA A 99 18.13 -4.17 7.29
CA ALA A 99 18.38 -2.87 6.65
C ALA A 99 18.72 -3.02 5.17
N ASN A 100 19.65 -3.93 4.83
CA ASN A 100 20.04 -4.17 3.45
C ASN A 100 18.89 -4.75 2.62
N THR A 101 18.08 -5.64 3.19
CA THR A 101 16.90 -6.22 2.53
C THR A 101 15.87 -5.15 2.23
N ILE A 102 15.46 -4.33 3.20
CA ILE A 102 14.45 -3.28 2.95
C ILE A 102 14.95 -2.21 1.96
N LEU A 103 16.24 -1.89 1.98
CA LEU A 103 16.85 -0.98 1.01
C LEU A 103 16.94 -1.59 -0.40
N LYS A 104 17.16 -2.91 -0.52
CA LYS A 104 17.20 -3.64 -1.80
C LYS A 104 15.82 -3.92 -2.39
N GLU A 105 14.85 -4.32 -1.56
CA GLU A 105 13.45 -4.47 -1.94
C GLU A 105 12.91 -3.14 -2.48
N GLY A 106 13.44 -2.03 -1.96
CA GLY A 106 13.28 -0.70 -2.51
C GLY A 106 11.94 -0.10 -2.07
N ILE A 107 12.01 1.00 -1.33
CA ILE A 107 10.84 1.86 -1.19
C ILE A 107 10.65 2.57 -2.52
N ASP A 108 9.42 2.58 -3.03
CA ASP A 108 9.07 3.22 -4.31
C ASP A 108 9.08 4.75 -4.23
N TYR A 109 10.24 5.32 -3.93
CA TYR A 109 10.47 6.77 -3.88
C TYR A 109 10.12 7.44 -5.19
N LYS A 110 10.56 6.84 -6.30
CA LYS A 110 10.37 7.42 -7.62
C LYS A 110 8.89 7.44 -8.01
N GLY A 111 8.14 6.39 -7.64
CA GLY A 111 6.68 6.36 -7.78
C GLY A 111 6.00 7.41 -6.92
N PHE A 112 6.34 7.52 -5.64
CA PHE A 112 5.77 8.54 -4.74
C PHE A 112 6.03 9.96 -5.23
N THR A 113 7.25 10.28 -5.67
CA THR A 113 7.59 11.61 -6.19
C THR A 113 6.79 11.92 -7.46
N LYS A 114 6.76 10.99 -8.43
CA LYS A 114 6.02 11.17 -9.69
C LYS A 114 4.53 11.34 -9.45
N GLU A 115 3.96 10.56 -8.54
CA GLU A 115 2.55 10.67 -8.20
C GLU A 115 2.25 12.01 -7.52
N LEU A 116 3.12 12.48 -6.61
CA LEU A 116 2.95 13.80 -5.99
C LEU A 116 3.01 14.93 -7.03
N GLU A 117 3.97 14.89 -7.96
CA GLU A 117 4.06 15.85 -9.07
C GLU A 117 2.78 15.87 -9.92
N LEU A 118 2.26 14.69 -10.25
CA LEU A 118 1.02 14.54 -11.01
C LEU A 118 -0.20 15.09 -10.24
N LEU A 119 -0.27 14.83 -8.93
CA LEU A 119 -1.34 15.37 -8.08
C LEU A 119 -1.27 16.90 -8.00
N VAL A 120 -0.07 17.49 -7.96
CA VAL A 120 0.13 18.94 -8.02
C VAL A 120 -0.39 19.51 -9.35
N GLU A 121 -0.03 18.90 -10.47
CA GLU A 121 -0.52 19.32 -11.79
C GLU A 121 -2.05 19.25 -11.89
N TRP A 122 -2.65 18.16 -11.40
CA TRP A 122 -4.10 17.99 -11.37
C TRP A 122 -4.79 18.98 -10.44
N LYS A 123 -4.15 19.33 -9.31
CA LYS A 123 -4.64 20.37 -8.41
C LYS A 123 -4.70 21.70 -9.15
N GLU A 124 -3.62 22.12 -9.80
CA GLU A 124 -3.57 23.38 -10.56
C GLU A 124 -4.69 23.46 -11.61
N LYS A 125 -4.89 22.38 -12.37
CA LYS A 125 -6.00 22.27 -13.34
C LYS A 125 -7.38 22.36 -12.68
N SER A 126 -7.54 21.81 -11.49
CA SER A 126 -8.82 21.76 -10.76
C SER A 126 -9.20 23.11 -10.16
N VAL A 127 -8.23 23.89 -9.67
CA VAL A 127 -8.46 25.16 -8.96
C VAL A 127 -8.49 26.39 -9.86
N LYS A 128 -8.03 26.25 -11.12
CA LYS A 128 -8.05 27.33 -12.12
C LYS A 128 -9.47 27.89 -12.35
N GLY A 129 -9.59 29.21 -12.30
CA GLY A 129 -10.84 29.95 -12.44
C GLY A 129 -11.69 30.04 -11.16
N ILE A 130 -11.34 29.28 -10.12
CA ILE A 130 -12.08 29.24 -8.85
C ILE A 130 -11.27 29.84 -7.69
N VAL A 131 -10.09 29.27 -7.42
CA VAL A 131 -9.18 29.76 -6.36
C VAL A 131 -8.06 30.58 -6.98
N GLN A 132 -7.50 30.11 -8.09
CA GLN A 132 -6.51 30.84 -8.89
C GLN A 132 -7.22 31.59 -10.01
N ASN A 133 -6.89 32.88 -10.21
CA ASN A 133 -7.54 33.73 -11.21
C ASN A 133 -9.06 33.68 -11.09
N VAL A 134 -9.57 34.02 -9.90
CA VAL A 134 -10.99 33.94 -9.53
C VAL A 134 -11.85 34.60 -10.60
N SER A 135 -12.60 33.79 -11.35
CA SER A 135 -13.64 34.29 -12.24
C SER A 135 -14.78 34.82 -11.39
N LYS A 136 -15.39 35.94 -11.78
CA LYS A 136 -16.64 36.40 -11.16
C LYS A 136 -17.87 35.61 -11.66
N MET A 137 -17.73 34.84 -12.74
CA MET A 137 -18.79 34.00 -13.32
C MET A 137 -18.74 32.56 -12.79
N GLN A 138 -18.64 32.37 -11.47
CA GLN A 138 -18.61 31.02 -10.89
C GLN A 138 -20.01 30.42 -10.86
N THR A 139 -20.15 29.19 -11.33
CA THR A 139 -21.42 28.46 -11.27
C THR A 139 -21.40 27.45 -10.13
N ALA A 140 -22.57 27.09 -9.63
CA ALA A 140 -22.70 26.02 -8.63
C ALA A 140 -22.10 24.69 -9.13
N ARG A 141 -22.17 24.45 -10.44
CA ARG A 141 -21.65 23.26 -11.12
C ARG A 141 -20.11 23.24 -11.14
N ASP A 142 -19.48 24.37 -11.51
CA ASP A 142 -18.01 24.49 -11.52
C ASP A 142 -17.45 24.32 -10.11
N LEU A 143 -18.05 24.98 -9.12
CA LEU A 143 -17.66 24.85 -7.72
C LEU A 143 -17.85 23.42 -7.18
N THR A 144 -18.94 22.75 -7.55
CA THR A 144 -19.18 21.35 -7.15
C THR A 144 -18.17 20.41 -7.80
N THR A 145 -17.89 20.61 -9.09
CA THR A 145 -16.89 19.85 -9.86
C THR A 145 -15.51 20.00 -9.23
N THR A 146 -15.07 21.22 -8.97
CA THR A 146 -13.79 21.48 -8.29
C THR A 146 -13.76 20.87 -6.89
N SER A 147 -14.84 20.96 -6.11
CA SER A 147 -14.92 20.34 -4.78
C SER A 147 -14.76 18.81 -4.83
N LEU A 148 -15.40 18.15 -5.80
CA LEU A 148 -15.27 16.69 -6.01
C LEU A 148 -13.84 16.31 -6.42
N LEU A 149 -13.23 17.06 -7.34
CA LEU A 149 -11.85 16.86 -7.76
C LEU A 149 -10.88 17.00 -6.58
N LEU A 150 -10.98 18.08 -5.80
CA LEU A 150 -10.12 18.31 -4.63
C LEU A 150 -10.28 17.23 -3.55
N LYS A 151 -11.50 16.76 -3.29
CA LYS A 151 -11.73 15.64 -2.36
C LYS A 151 -11.08 14.34 -2.82
N GLU A 152 -11.13 14.07 -4.12
CA GLU A 152 -10.47 12.89 -4.69
C GLU A 152 -8.95 13.00 -4.62
N LEU A 153 -8.39 14.17 -4.95
CA LEU A 153 -6.96 14.42 -4.80
C LEU A 153 -6.52 14.28 -3.34
N LEU A 154 -7.28 14.82 -2.39
CA LEU A 154 -7.03 14.70 -0.96
C LEU A 154 -6.99 13.23 -0.51
N LYS A 155 -8.00 12.45 -0.91
CA LYS A 155 -8.06 11.02 -0.60
C LYS A 155 -6.84 10.26 -1.14
N ARG A 156 -6.37 10.58 -2.34
CA ARG A 156 -5.16 9.97 -2.93
C ARG A 156 -3.90 10.39 -2.18
N THR A 157 -3.79 11.67 -1.84
CA THR A 157 -2.68 12.19 -1.04
C THR A 157 -2.61 11.51 0.33
N ASP A 158 -3.74 11.34 1.01
CA ASP A 158 -3.81 10.64 2.30
C ASP A 158 -3.31 9.20 2.18
N TYR A 159 -3.79 8.46 1.18
CA TYR A 159 -3.35 7.08 0.94
C TYR A 159 -1.83 6.98 0.72
N GLN A 160 -1.22 7.92 -0.01
CA GLN A 160 0.23 7.92 -0.22
C GLN A 160 0.99 8.35 1.03
N LEU A 161 0.48 9.34 1.77
CA LEU A 161 1.07 9.77 3.05
C LEU A 161 1.10 8.65 4.07
N ASP A 162 0.06 7.82 4.15
CA ASP A 162 0.03 6.67 5.04
C ASP A 162 1.14 5.66 4.69
N ARG A 163 1.35 5.39 3.40
CA ARG A 163 2.43 4.51 2.93
C ARG A 163 3.81 5.09 3.23
N ILE A 164 4.01 6.38 2.94
CA ILE A 164 5.25 7.12 3.20
C ILE A 164 5.57 7.10 4.71
N SER A 165 4.59 7.42 5.56
CA SER A 165 4.77 7.46 7.01
C SER A 165 5.05 6.07 7.59
N SER A 166 4.35 5.04 7.11
CA SER A 166 4.63 3.64 7.50
C SER A 166 6.06 3.23 7.16
N ASN A 167 6.52 3.53 5.94
CA ASN A 167 7.88 3.21 5.51
C ASN A 167 8.94 3.99 6.29
N ASN A 168 8.70 5.29 6.55
CA ASN A 168 9.60 6.13 7.35
C ASN A 168 9.75 5.55 8.77
N LYS A 169 8.63 5.14 9.38
CA LYS A 169 8.64 4.48 10.68
C LYS A 169 9.44 3.18 10.66
N SER A 170 9.24 2.31 9.66
CA SER A 170 9.98 1.05 9.55
C SER A 170 11.49 1.27 9.42
N LEU A 171 11.93 2.20 8.57
CA LEU A 171 13.36 2.53 8.43
C LEU A 171 13.95 3.08 9.73
N SER A 172 13.24 4.03 10.36
CA SER A 172 13.67 4.67 11.61
C SER A 172 13.76 3.66 12.76
N GLU A 173 12.85 2.69 12.81
CA GLU A 173 12.89 1.63 13.82
C GLU A 173 14.09 0.69 13.66
N ILE A 174 14.47 0.35 12.42
CA ILE A 174 15.67 -0.46 12.13
C ILE A 174 16.92 0.33 12.53
N GLN A 175 17.04 1.60 12.11
CA GLN A 175 18.17 2.45 12.47
C GLN A 175 18.33 2.54 13.99
N ARG A 176 17.24 2.81 14.72
CA ARG A 176 17.26 2.89 16.18
C ARG A 176 17.74 1.59 16.83
N ARG A 177 17.35 0.42 16.31
CA ARG A 177 17.79 -0.88 16.83
C ARG A 177 19.28 -1.11 16.55
N MET A 178 19.73 -0.79 15.35
CA MET A 178 21.15 -0.89 14.98
C MET A 178 22.01 0.00 15.87
N ASP A 179 21.64 1.27 16.05
CA ASP A 179 22.37 2.22 16.90
C ASP A 179 22.35 1.80 18.38
N SER A 180 21.21 1.28 18.86
CA SER A 180 21.11 0.75 20.23
C SER A 180 21.98 -0.48 20.46
N LEU A 181 22.07 -1.39 19.48
CA LEU A 181 22.93 -2.56 19.58
C LEU A 181 24.40 -2.16 19.47
N ALA A 182 24.75 -1.30 18.52
CA ALA A 182 26.13 -0.86 18.29
C ALA A 182 26.75 -0.11 19.49
N THR A 183 25.93 0.43 20.39
CA THR A 183 26.37 1.11 21.62
C THR A 183 26.53 0.17 22.82
N ASP A 184 26.24 -1.13 22.68
CA ASP A 184 26.40 -2.10 23.75
C ASP A 184 27.88 -2.25 24.15
N LYS A 185 28.14 -2.16 25.46
CA LYS A 185 29.46 -2.29 26.07
C LYS A 185 30.16 -3.60 25.72
N ILE A 186 29.40 -4.66 25.44
CA ILE A 186 29.90 -6.00 25.09
C ILE A 186 30.85 -5.98 23.87
N PHE A 187 30.63 -5.05 22.93
CA PHE A 187 31.46 -4.89 21.73
C PHE A 187 32.83 -4.26 22.01
N TYR A 188 33.05 -3.73 23.21
CA TYR A 188 34.28 -3.03 23.59
C TYR A 188 35.11 -3.80 24.63
N GLN A 189 34.68 -5.02 25.00
CA GLN A 189 35.39 -5.90 25.92
C GLN A 189 36.34 -6.82 25.13
N ILE A 190 37.64 -6.63 25.26
CA ILE A 190 38.62 -7.43 24.50
C ILE A 190 38.83 -8.79 25.20
N PRO A 191 38.69 -9.93 24.49
CA PRO A 191 38.97 -11.24 25.07
C PRO A 191 40.44 -11.39 25.52
N ALA A 192 40.67 -12.06 26.65
CA ALA A 192 42.01 -12.27 27.20
C ALA A 192 42.85 -13.27 26.40
N GLN A 193 42.21 -14.31 25.83
CA GLN A 193 42.89 -15.35 25.07
C GLN A 193 43.26 -14.89 23.65
N GLU A 194 44.48 -15.18 23.21
CA GLU A 194 45.05 -14.70 21.94
C GLU A 194 44.24 -15.14 20.70
N ALA A 195 43.82 -16.40 20.66
CA ALA A 195 43.03 -16.93 19.55
C ALA A 195 41.65 -16.25 19.43
N ALA A 196 40.97 -16.02 20.56
CA ALA A 196 39.68 -15.34 20.60
C ALA A 196 39.80 -13.85 20.27
N LYS A 197 40.91 -13.22 20.68
CA LYS A 197 41.24 -11.82 20.39
C LYS A 197 41.37 -11.57 18.89
N LYS A 198 42.07 -12.46 18.15
CA LYS A 198 42.16 -12.38 16.68
C LYS A 198 40.79 -12.48 16.00
N ASN A 199 39.97 -13.46 16.40
CA ASN A 199 38.62 -13.62 15.86
C ASN A 199 37.72 -12.42 16.16
N TYR A 200 37.82 -11.88 17.37
CA TYR A 200 37.13 -10.66 17.79
C TYR A 200 37.50 -9.47 16.90
N TYR A 201 38.80 -9.19 16.68
CA TYR A 201 39.21 -8.07 15.84
C TYR A 201 38.72 -8.20 14.40
N GLN A 202 38.83 -9.40 13.81
CA GLN A 202 38.35 -9.64 12.45
C GLN A 202 36.84 -9.39 12.34
N ARG A 203 36.04 -9.94 13.27
CA ARG A 203 34.59 -9.72 13.31
C ARG A 203 34.25 -8.25 13.51
N MET A 204 34.94 -7.57 14.42
CA MET A 204 34.68 -6.16 14.73
C MET A 204 34.96 -5.26 13.52
N VAL A 205 36.06 -5.48 12.80
CA VAL A 205 36.40 -4.70 11.58
C VAL A 205 35.35 -4.90 10.49
N LEU A 206 34.95 -6.15 10.22
CA LEU A 206 33.91 -6.44 9.23
C LEU A 206 32.57 -5.85 9.63
N MET A 207 32.16 -6.04 10.89
CA MET A 207 30.91 -5.52 11.43
C MET A 207 30.86 -4.00 11.39
N ALA A 208 31.94 -3.32 11.79
CA ALA A 208 32.01 -1.86 11.75
C ALA A 208 31.90 -1.32 10.32
N LYS A 209 32.52 -1.99 9.34
CA LYS A 209 32.40 -1.64 7.93
C LYS A 209 30.95 -1.79 7.45
N ASP A 210 30.33 -2.95 7.68
CA ASP A 210 28.97 -3.23 7.22
C ASP A 210 27.94 -2.34 7.92
N LEU A 211 28.11 -2.09 9.22
CA LEU A 211 27.31 -1.16 10.00
C LEU A 211 27.39 0.26 9.42
N ASN A 212 28.60 0.77 9.14
CA ASN A 212 28.77 2.13 8.60
C ASN A 212 28.10 2.30 7.23
N ILE A 213 28.24 1.30 6.36
CA ILE A 213 27.58 1.31 5.04
C ILE A 213 26.06 1.29 5.22
N ALA A 214 25.53 0.39 6.04
CA ALA A 214 24.10 0.26 6.29
C ALA A 214 23.52 1.53 6.95
N ASN A 215 24.19 2.11 7.94
CA ASN A 215 23.77 3.35 8.59
C ASN A 215 23.75 4.54 7.64
N THR A 216 24.77 4.68 6.78
CA THR A 216 24.81 5.75 5.78
C THR A 216 23.64 5.62 4.80
N ASN A 217 23.39 4.41 4.29
CA ASN A 217 22.29 4.16 3.35
C ASN A 217 20.91 4.33 3.99
N LEU A 218 20.71 3.84 5.22
CA LEU A 218 19.48 4.04 5.98
C LEU A 218 19.22 5.53 6.23
N LYS A 219 20.24 6.28 6.66
CA LYS A 219 20.11 7.72 6.89
C LYS A 219 19.70 8.46 5.62
N ASN A 220 20.36 8.19 4.50
CA ASN A 220 20.01 8.81 3.21
C ASN A 220 18.57 8.48 2.79
N ALA A 221 18.12 7.25 3.02
CA ALA A 221 16.74 6.85 2.79
C ALA A 221 15.77 7.61 3.72
N ILE A 222 16.02 7.57 5.03
CA ILE A 222 15.20 8.26 6.04
C ILE A 222 15.05 9.76 5.72
N ASP A 223 16.16 10.44 5.42
CA ASP A 223 16.16 11.86 5.05
C ASP A 223 15.31 12.11 3.78
N SER A 224 15.42 11.21 2.80
CA SER A 224 14.64 11.29 1.55
C SER A 224 13.13 11.09 1.79
N ILE A 225 12.73 10.14 2.64
CA ILE A 225 11.30 9.87 2.88
C ILE A 225 10.67 10.89 3.80
N GLN A 226 11.43 11.40 4.76
CA GLN A 226 10.99 12.51 5.59
C GLN A 226 10.74 13.75 4.73
N LYS A 227 11.62 14.04 3.76
CA LYS A 227 11.40 15.14 2.81
C LYS A 227 10.11 14.94 2.01
N LEU A 228 9.84 13.72 1.52
CA LEU A 228 8.58 13.40 0.83
C LEU A 228 7.37 13.52 1.76
N GLU A 229 7.47 13.06 3.01
CA GLU A 229 6.40 13.15 3.99
C GLU A 229 6.05 14.62 4.29
N VAL A 230 7.06 15.47 4.47
CA VAL A 230 6.88 16.92 4.68
C VAL A 230 6.25 17.57 3.44
N ASN A 231 6.76 17.30 2.24
CA ASN A 231 6.19 17.81 0.99
C ASN A 231 4.74 17.35 0.78
N GLY A 232 4.45 16.08 1.04
CA GLY A 232 3.10 15.54 0.95
C GLY A 232 2.14 16.17 1.97
N LYS A 233 2.58 16.41 3.21
CA LYS A 233 1.78 17.10 4.24
C LYS A 233 1.51 18.56 3.86
N MET A 234 2.50 19.27 3.33
CA MET A 234 2.29 20.64 2.81
C MET A 234 1.29 20.65 1.65
N PHE A 235 1.40 19.69 0.73
CA PHE A 235 0.45 19.54 -0.38
C PHE A 235 -0.97 19.23 0.11
N LYS A 236 -1.12 18.32 1.07
CA LYS A 236 -2.39 18.01 1.75
C LYS A 236 -3.02 19.26 2.35
N PHE A 237 -2.26 20.01 3.16
CA PHE A 237 -2.76 21.25 3.77
C PHE A 237 -3.21 22.25 2.70
N SER A 238 -2.48 22.34 1.59
CA SER A 238 -2.83 23.18 0.45
C SER A 238 -4.15 22.74 -0.23
N LEU A 239 -4.41 21.44 -0.34
CA LEU A 239 -5.69 20.91 -0.83
C LEU A 239 -6.84 21.22 0.12
N GLU A 240 -6.65 21.05 1.43
CA GLU A 240 -7.66 21.35 2.45
C GLU A 240 -8.02 22.83 2.47
N SER A 241 -7.01 23.71 2.36
CA SER A 241 -7.20 25.16 2.23
C SER A 241 -8.04 25.51 1.00
N ASP A 242 -7.67 25.00 -0.19
CA ASP A 242 -8.40 25.29 -1.42
C ASP A 242 -9.83 24.71 -1.37
N LEU A 243 -10.01 23.54 -0.77
CA LEU A 243 -11.33 22.95 -0.56
C LEU A 243 -12.19 23.81 0.37
N ALA A 244 -11.62 24.39 1.42
CA ALA A 244 -12.30 25.33 2.30
C ALA A 244 -12.73 26.60 1.56
N VAL A 245 -11.86 27.16 0.71
CA VAL A 245 -12.18 28.31 -0.17
C VAL A 245 -13.36 27.98 -1.09
N VAL A 246 -13.31 26.84 -1.77
CA VAL A 246 -14.38 26.38 -2.68
C VAL A 246 -15.69 26.18 -1.93
N ASN A 247 -15.66 25.55 -0.75
CA ASN A 247 -16.87 25.33 0.05
C ASN A 247 -17.46 26.65 0.56
N ASN A 248 -16.63 27.62 0.92
CA ASN A 248 -17.08 28.96 1.29
C ASN A 248 -17.73 29.67 0.09
N ALA A 249 -17.14 29.59 -1.11
CA ALA A 249 -17.73 30.11 -2.33
C ALA A 249 -19.09 29.47 -2.64
N ARG A 250 -19.22 28.15 -2.47
CA ARG A 250 -20.50 27.43 -2.61
C ARG A 250 -21.55 27.92 -1.61
N LYS A 251 -21.14 28.13 -0.35
CA LYS A 251 -22.04 28.63 0.69
C LYS A 251 -22.55 30.03 0.34
N LYS A 252 -21.66 30.94 -0.05
CA LYS A 252 -22.01 32.30 -0.50
C LYS A 252 -22.95 32.28 -1.71
N LEU A 253 -22.69 31.42 -2.69
CA LEU A 253 -23.57 31.28 -3.85
C LEU A 253 -24.96 30.77 -3.45
N SER A 254 -25.03 29.79 -2.54
CA SER A 254 -26.30 29.28 -2.01
C SER A 254 -27.06 30.34 -1.21
N GLU A 255 -26.37 31.15 -0.41
CA GLU A 255 -26.97 32.28 0.32
C GLU A 255 -27.49 33.36 -0.66
N LYS A 256 -26.76 33.60 -1.76
CA LYS A 256 -27.14 34.56 -2.79
C LYS A 256 -28.34 34.11 -3.63
N VAL A 257 -28.48 32.81 -3.91
CA VAL A 257 -29.70 32.27 -4.57
C VAL A 257 -30.96 32.54 -3.74
N ASN A 258 -30.83 32.62 -2.41
CA ASN A 258 -31.94 32.97 -1.52
C ASN A 258 -32.24 34.48 -1.45
N SER A 259 -31.36 35.32 -2.01
CA SER A 259 -31.57 36.77 -2.16
C SER A 259 -31.85 37.09 -3.63
N ILE A 260 -33.07 37.54 -3.95
CA ILE A 260 -33.53 37.81 -5.33
C ILE A 260 -32.85 39.08 -5.87
N SER A 261 -31.55 39.01 -6.18
CA SER A 261 -30.79 40.08 -6.81
C SER A 261 -30.03 39.50 -7.98
N PRO A 262 -30.46 39.72 -9.24
CA PRO A 262 -29.68 39.34 -10.39
C PRO A 262 -28.49 40.29 -10.49
N ASP A 263 -27.30 39.82 -10.11
CA ASP A 263 -26.07 40.52 -10.47
C ASP A 263 -25.92 40.41 -11.99
N ILE A 264 -26.34 41.47 -12.68
CA ILE A 264 -26.12 41.63 -14.11
C ILE A 264 -24.61 41.74 -14.30
N VAL A 265 -24.04 40.77 -15.02
CA VAL A 265 -22.61 40.81 -15.35
C VAL A 265 -22.38 41.98 -16.31
N ASP A 266 -21.62 42.98 -15.86
CA ASP A 266 -21.26 44.13 -16.66
C ASP A 266 -20.42 43.74 -17.87
N ALA A 267 -20.79 44.23 -19.06
CA ALA A 267 -20.14 43.92 -20.34
C ALA A 267 -18.66 44.40 -20.44
N LYS A 268 -18.16 45.10 -19.42
CA LYS A 268 -16.75 45.53 -19.31
C LYS A 268 -15.84 44.46 -18.71
N GLU A 269 -16.39 43.38 -18.16
CA GLU A 269 -15.57 42.33 -17.54
C GLU A 269 -14.98 41.41 -18.61
N LYS A 270 -13.70 41.08 -18.47
CA LYS A 270 -12.96 40.20 -19.39
C LYS A 270 -13.49 38.78 -19.24
N SER A 271 -14.56 38.46 -19.96
CA SER A 271 -15.09 37.10 -20.06
C SER A 271 -14.08 36.21 -20.78
N LEU A 272 -13.91 34.98 -20.30
CA LEU A 272 -13.19 33.94 -21.04
C LEU A 272 -13.83 33.78 -22.42
N SER A 273 -13.00 33.59 -23.45
CA SER A 273 -13.49 33.23 -24.77
C SER A 273 -14.26 31.91 -24.71
N PHE A 274 -15.24 31.70 -25.61
CA PHE A 274 -15.97 30.44 -25.71
C PHE A 274 -15.02 29.23 -25.77
N VAL A 275 -13.93 29.35 -26.54
CA VAL A 275 -12.91 28.30 -26.66
C VAL A 275 -12.20 28.06 -25.33
N GLU A 276 -11.87 29.12 -24.59
CA GLU A 276 -11.21 29.00 -23.29
C GLU A 276 -12.14 28.37 -22.23
N ASN A 277 -13.43 28.72 -22.25
CA ASN A 277 -14.45 28.10 -21.40
C ASN A 277 -14.64 26.62 -21.73
N PHE A 278 -14.69 26.28 -23.02
CA PHE A 278 -14.77 24.90 -23.47
C PHE A 278 -13.58 24.07 -22.99
N VAL A 279 -12.35 24.57 -23.17
CA VAL A 279 -11.12 23.88 -22.73
C VAL A 279 -11.08 23.72 -21.21
N HIS A 280 -11.49 24.76 -20.46
CA HIS A 280 -11.60 24.72 -19.00
C HIS A 280 -12.59 23.63 -18.54
N SER A 281 -13.79 23.64 -19.10
CA SER A 281 -14.87 22.70 -18.80
C SER A 281 -14.49 21.27 -19.18
N PHE A 282 -13.92 21.09 -20.36
CA PHE A 282 -13.46 19.79 -20.85
C PHE A 282 -12.36 19.21 -19.97
N THR A 283 -11.37 20.00 -19.57
CA THR A 283 -10.26 19.53 -18.73
C THR A 283 -10.76 19.01 -17.39
N LYS A 284 -11.63 19.78 -16.71
CA LYS A 284 -12.22 19.36 -15.43
C LYS A 284 -13.16 18.16 -15.60
N GLY A 285 -13.99 18.17 -16.64
CA GLY A 285 -14.89 17.06 -16.96
C GLY A 285 -14.14 15.76 -17.23
N TYR A 286 -13.05 15.83 -18.00
CA TYR A 286 -12.19 14.70 -18.31
C TYR A 286 -11.50 14.13 -17.07
N LEU A 287 -10.93 14.99 -16.22
CA LEU A 287 -10.33 14.55 -14.94
C LEU A 287 -11.37 13.86 -14.05
N LEU A 288 -12.56 14.47 -13.92
CA LEU A 288 -13.63 13.91 -13.10
C LEU A 288 -14.13 12.57 -13.66
N PHE A 289 -14.21 12.45 -14.99
CA PHE A 289 -14.55 11.22 -15.67
C PHE A 289 -13.55 10.10 -15.37
N ILE A 290 -12.24 10.38 -15.51
CA ILE A 290 -11.19 9.40 -15.22
C ILE A 290 -11.23 8.96 -13.76
N PHE A 291 -11.32 9.91 -12.82
CA PHE A 291 -11.34 9.60 -11.41
C PHE A 291 -12.55 8.74 -11.04
N TYR A 292 -13.72 9.08 -11.56
CA TYR A 292 -14.93 8.30 -11.34
C TYR A 292 -14.80 6.89 -11.93
N PHE A 293 -14.31 6.78 -13.17
CA PHE A 293 -14.10 5.49 -13.83
C PHE A 293 -13.12 4.61 -13.06
N ALA A 294 -11.98 5.16 -12.63
CA ALA A 294 -10.96 4.44 -11.87
C ALA A 294 -11.48 3.97 -10.50
N ASN A 295 -12.28 4.80 -9.82
CA ASN A 295 -12.82 4.49 -8.51
C ASN A 295 -13.96 3.47 -8.54
N GLN A 296 -14.74 3.44 -9.63
CA GLN A 296 -15.90 2.55 -9.78
C GLN A 296 -15.63 1.33 -10.65
N THR A 297 -14.37 0.97 -10.88
CA THR A 297 -13.95 -0.19 -11.70
C THR A 297 -14.69 -1.48 -11.34
N GLY A 298 -14.93 -1.74 -10.06
CA GLY A 298 -15.70 -2.89 -9.59
C GLY A 298 -17.12 -2.93 -10.18
N ILE A 299 -17.90 -1.86 -9.99
CA ILE A 299 -19.28 -1.76 -10.49
C ILE A 299 -19.31 -1.76 -12.02
N LEU A 300 -18.33 -1.12 -12.67
CA LEU A 300 -18.23 -1.08 -14.13
C LEU A 300 -17.88 -2.44 -14.74
N SER A 301 -17.02 -3.22 -14.07
CA SER A 301 -16.73 -4.60 -14.47
C SER A 301 -17.96 -5.49 -14.33
N LEU A 302 -18.76 -5.27 -13.29
CA LEU A 302 -20.04 -5.94 -13.10
C LEU A 302 -21.03 -5.58 -14.22
N LEU A 303 -21.19 -4.28 -14.54
CA LEU A 303 -22.00 -3.82 -15.66
C LEU A 303 -21.62 -4.53 -16.97
N LEU A 304 -20.32 -4.60 -17.28
CA LEU A 304 -19.82 -5.26 -18.48
C LEU A 304 -20.13 -6.77 -18.48
N LEU A 305 -19.95 -7.45 -17.33
CA LEU A 305 -20.29 -8.86 -17.18
C LEU A 305 -21.78 -9.12 -17.42
N PHE A 306 -22.66 -8.26 -16.89
CA PHE A 306 -24.10 -8.35 -17.09
C PHE A 306 -24.51 -8.07 -18.54
N ILE A 307 -23.86 -7.11 -19.22
CA ILE A 307 -24.06 -6.87 -20.66
C ILE A 307 -23.71 -8.13 -21.47
N ILE A 308 -22.57 -8.77 -21.17
CA ILE A 308 -22.15 -10.01 -21.84
C ILE A 308 -23.16 -11.13 -21.57
N GLY A 309 -23.51 -11.35 -20.30
CA GLY A 309 -24.46 -12.39 -19.89
C GLY A 309 -25.83 -12.22 -20.57
N LEU A 310 -26.38 -11.01 -20.56
CA LEU A 310 -27.65 -10.73 -21.24
C LEU A 310 -27.53 -10.87 -22.75
N THR A 311 -26.39 -10.49 -23.34
CA THR A 311 -26.16 -10.65 -24.79
C THR A 311 -26.18 -12.14 -25.18
N LEU A 312 -25.50 -12.99 -24.40
CA LEU A 312 -25.51 -14.44 -24.63
C LEU A 312 -26.90 -15.02 -24.45
N TYR A 313 -27.61 -14.62 -23.40
CA TYR A 313 -28.99 -15.05 -23.13
C TYR A 313 -29.94 -14.69 -24.29
N LEU A 314 -29.93 -13.45 -24.76
CA LEU A 314 -30.75 -13.00 -25.88
C LEU A 314 -30.37 -13.71 -27.20
N ARG A 315 -29.09 -14.04 -27.41
CA ARG A 315 -28.66 -14.87 -28.57
C ARG A 315 -29.23 -16.29 -28.49
N VAL A 316 -29.22 -16.92 -27.32
CA VAL A 316 -29.80 -18.26 -27.12
C VAL A 316 -31.31 -18.23 -27.38
N ILE A 317 -32.01 -17.23 -26.84
CA ILE A 317 -33.45 -17.03 -27.09
C ILE A 317 -33.69 -16.92 -28.59
N ARG A 318 -32.96 -16.03 -29.27
CA ARG A 318 -33.07 -15.84 -30.72
C ARG A 318 -32.92 -17.16 -31.48
N SER A 319 -31.93 -17.98 -31.11
CA SER A 319 -31.71 -19.29 -31.73
C SER A 319 -32.89 -20.25 -31.53
N LYS A 320 -33.45 -20.31 -30.31
CA LYS A 320 -34.62 -21.15 -30.01
C LYS A 320 -35.85 -20.75 -30.83
N TYR A 321 -36.15 -19.46 -30.92
CA TYR A 321 -37.29 -18.96 -31.71
C TYR A 321 -37.11 -19.21 -33.21
N LYS A 322 -35.88 -19.11 -33.74
CA LYS A 322 -35.59 -19.47 -35.13
C LYS A 322 -35.81 -20.96 -35.41
N ARG A 323 -35.33 -21.84 -34.52
CA ARG A 323 -35.52 -23.29 -34.66
C ARG A 323 -36.99 -23.72 -34.59
N ALA A 324 -37.81 -22.99 -33.84
CA ALA A 324 -39.23 -23.26 -33.71
C ALA A 324 -40.09 -22.71 -34.87
N ASN A 325 -39.50 -22.07 -35.89
CA ASN A 325 -40.21 -21.35 -36.97
C ASN A 325 -41.19 -20.26 -36.46
N LEU A 326 -41.04 -19.83 -35.21
CA LEU A 326 -41.87 -18.78 -34.60
C LEU A 326 -41.26 -17.38 -34.82
N TYR A 327 -40.06 -17.31 -35.41
CA TYR A 327 -39.31 -16.07 -35.57
C TYR A 327 -39.97 -15.08 -36.55
N GLU A 328 -40.58 -15.58 -37.62
CA GLU A 328 -41.20 -14.75 -38.66
C GLU A 328 -42.52 -14.12 -38.21
N ASN A 329 -43.17 -14.71 -37.20
CA ASN A 329 -44.42 -14.21 -36.62
C ASN A 329 -44.19 -13.14 -35.54
N LEU A 330 -42.94 -12.86 -35.14
CA LEU A 330 -42.61 -11.87 -34.12
C LEU A 330 -42.51 -10.46 -34.72
N LYS A 331 -43.67 -9.81 -34.98
CA LYS A 331 -43.74 -8.45 -35.55
C LYS A 331 -42.92 -7.40 -34.78
N TYR A 332 -43.06 -7.32 -33.45
CA TYR A 332 -42.47 -6.26 -32.60
C TYR A 332 -41.31 -6.73 -31.69
N PRO A 333 -41.35 -7.92 -31.05
CA PRO A 333 -40.24 -8.42 -30.22
C PRO A 333 -39.01 -8.85 -31.04
N GLY A 334 -39.18 -9.08 -32.35
CA GLY A 334 -38.11 -9.48 -33.26
C GLY A 334 -36.95 -8.48 -33.30
N ASN A 335 -37.22 -7.19 -33.05
CA ASN A 335 -36.23 -6.12 -33.15
C ASN A 335 -35.19 -6.14 -32.02
N VAL A 336 -35.63 -6.45 -30.80
CA VAL A 336 -34.74 -6.65 -29.64
C VAL A 336 -33.87 -7.89 -29.84
N LEU A 337 -34.46 -8.96 -30.37
CA LEU A 337 -33.75 -10.22 -30.68
C LEU A 337 -32.84 -10.11 -31.90
N ASN A 338 -33.10 -9.17 -32.82
CA ASN A 338 -32.26 -8.89 -33.99
C ASN A 338 -30.92 -8.27 -33.60
N TYR A 339 -30.89 -7.46 -32.53
CA TYR A 339 -29.70 -6.78 -32.02
C TYR A 339 -29.41 -7.11 -30.53
N PRO A 340 -29.05 -8.36 -30.19
CA PRO A 340 -28.86 -8.79 -28.80
C PRO A 340 -27.88 -7.93 -27.99
N LEU A 341 -26.79 -7.48 -28.62
CA LEU A 341 -25.80 -6.63 -27.95
C LEU A 341 -26.36 -5.23 -27.65
N ALA A 342 -26.96 -4.57 -28.65
CA ALA A 342 -27.53 -3.23 -28.48
C ALA A 342 -28.67 -3.24 -27.44
N ALA A 343 -29.54 -4.25 -27.49
CA ALA A 343 -30.58 -4.45 -26.49
C ALA A 343 -30.00 -4.62 -25.08
N SER A 344 -28.95 -5.42 -24.93
CA SER A 344 -28.30 -5.65 -23.64
C SER A 344 -27.65 -4.39 -23.10
N ILE A 345 -26.96 -3.62 -23.94
CA ILE A 345 -26.36 -2.32 -23.57
C ILE A 345 -27.45 -1.36 -23.08
N LEU A 346 -28.53 -1.18 -23.84
CA LEU A 346 -29.63 -0.28 -23.48
C LEU A 346 -30.27 -0.65 -22.15
N ILE A 347 -30.62 -1.93 -21.97
CA ILE A 347 -31.26 -2.44 -20.75
C ILE A 347 -30.31 -2.29 -19.55
N MET A 348 -29.06 -2.72 -19.70
CA MET A 348 -28.12 -2.71 -18.58
C MET A 348 -27.71 -1.31 -18.17
N ILE A 349 -27.49 -0.38 -19.10
CA ILE A 349 -27.22 1.02 -18.76
C ILE A 349 -28.41 1.63 -18.00
N SER A 350 -29.64 1.35 -18.45
CA SER A 350 -30.87 1.88 -17.82
C SER A 350 -31.10 1.34 -16.40
N ILE A 351 -30.61 0.14 -16.10
CA ILE A 351 -30.70 -0.45 -14.76
C ILE A 351 -29.52 -0.02 -13.89
N PHE A 352 -28.29 -0.08 -14.41
CA PHE A 352 -27.07 0.21 -13.65
C PHE A 352 -26.93 1.68 -13.24
N GLN A 353 -27.66 2.61 -13.86
CA GLN A 353 -27.70 4.01 -13.41
C GLN A 353 -28.09 4.16 -11.94
N PHE A 354 -28.89 3.23 -11.39
CA PHE A 354 -29.30 3.24 -9.97
C PHE A 354 -28.26 2.63 -9.02
N PHE A 355 -27.30 1.88 -9.55
CA PHE A 355 -26.22 1.25 -8.77
C PHE A 355 -24.94 2.10 -8.77
N LEU A 356 -24.87 3.12 -9.62
CA LEU A 356 -23.75 4.04 -9.69
C LEU A 356 -23.85 5.09 -8.56
N PRO A 357 -22.88 5.16 -7.63
CA PRO A 357 -22.95 6.09 -6.53
C PRO A 357 -22.59 7.50 -6.99
N SER A 358 -23.56 8.41 -6.97
CA SER A 358 -23.38 9.84 -7.29
C SER A 358 -22.56 10.09 -8.56
N PRO A 359 -22.98 9.55 -9.73
CA PRO A 359 -22.21 9.69 -10.96
C PRO A 359 -22.12 11.17 -11.35
N PRO A 360 -20.91 11.66 -11.72
CA PRO A 360 -20.78 13.01 -12.23
C PRO A 360 -21.51 13.11 -13.57
N PHE A 361 -22.03 14.30 -13.89
CA PHE A 361 -22.84 14.50 -15.09
C PHE A 361 -22.13 14.02 -16.37
N VAL A 362 -20.83 14.28 -16.51
CA VAL A 362 -20.01 13.82 -17.64
C VAL A 362 -20.05 12.30 -17.83
N PHE A 363 -20.10 11.54 -16.73
CA PHE A 363 -20.18 10.08 -16.78
C PHE A 363 -21.58 9.61 -17.17
N SER A 364 -22.63 10.22 -16.59
CA SER A 364 -24.02 9.93 -16.94
C SER A 364 -24.32 10.26 -18.40
N ALA A 365 -23.88 11.43 -18.88
CA ALA A 365 -24.00 11.84 -20.28
C ALA A 365 -23.31 10.83 -21.21
N PHE A 366 -22.10 10.37 -20.87
CA PHE A 366 -21.41 9.33 -21.63
C PHE A 366 -22.22 8.03 -21.73
N LEU A 367 -22.78 7.54 -20.62
CA LEU A 367 -23.63 6.35 -20.62
C LEU A 367 -24.91 6.54 -21.43
N TRP A 368 -25.57 7.69 -21.32
CA TRP A 368 -26.78 8.00 -22.08
C TRP A 368 -26.51 8.12 -23.58
N ILE A 369 -25.35 8.63 -23.99
CA ILE A 369 -24.93 8.63 -25.40
C ILE A 369 -24.78 7.20 -25.91
N ILE A 370 -24.12 6.31 -25.16
CA ILE A 370 -23.98 4.89 -25.53
C ILE A 370 -25.36 4.22 -25.62
N ALA A 371 -26.24 4.47 -24.65
CA ALA A 371 -27.60 3.93 -24.66
C ALA A 371 -28.42 4.46 -25.86
N GLY A 372 -28.30 5.75 -26.18
CA GLY A 372 -28.97 6.35 -27.33
C GLY A 372 -28.44 5.83 -28.68
N LEU A 373 -27.13 5.56 -28.80
CA LEU A 373 -26.57 4.87 -29.96
C LEU A 373 -27.10 3.44 -30.08
N ALA A 374 -27.15 2.70 -28.96
CA ALA A 374 -27.72 1.35 -28.93
C ALA A 374 -29.20 1.36 -29.35
N LEU A 375 -29.98 2.31 -28.86
CA LEU A 375 -31.38 2.49 -29.25
C LEU A 375 -31.51 2.87 -30.74
N THR A 376 -30.63 3.74 -31.25
CA THR A 376 -30.59 4.09 -32.68
C THR A 376 -30.38 2.86 -33.56
N LEU A 377 -29.46 1.96 -33.17
CA LEU A 377 -29.23 0.69 -33.88
C LEU A 377 -30.46 -0.21 -33.86
N ILE A 378 -31.15 -0.30 -32.71
CA ILE A 378 -32.39 -1.07 -32.60
C ILE A 378 -33.48 -0.49 -33.50
N LEU A 379 -33.59 0.84 -33.62
CA LEU A 379 -34.66 1.50 -34.38
C LEU A 379 -34.43 1.55 -35.90
N TYR A 380 -33.17 1.51 -36.38
CA TYR A 380 -32.77 1.76 -37.78
C TYR A 380 -33.55 0.97 -38.85
N LYS A 381 -34.11 -0.20 -38.51
CA LYS A 381 -34.94 -1.01 -39.43
C LYS A 381 -36.25 -1.51 -38.82
N SER A 382 -36.60 -0.98 -37.66
CA SER A 382 -37.66 -1.49 -36.80
C SER A 382 -38.91 -0.62 -36.80
N VAL A 383 -38.76 0.65 -37.17
CA VAL A 383 -39.85 1.64 -37.19
C VAL A 383 -39.96 2.29 -38.56
N SER A 384 -41.06 3.01 -38.80
CA SER A 384 -41.22 3.79 -40.03
C SER A 384 -40.12 4.85 -40.15
N LYS A 385 -39.76 5.20 -41.40
CA LYS A 385 -38.73 6.22 -41.68
C LYS A 385 -39.03 7.56 -40.98
N TYR A 386 -40.31 7.93 -40.90
CA TYR A 386 -40.77 9.13 -40.22
C TYR A 386 -40.44 9.11 -38.72
N LEU A 387 -40.79 8.02 -38.01
CA LEU A 387 -40.47 7.89 -36.57
C LEU A 387 -38.97 7.80 -36.31
N PHE A 388 -38.21 7.18 -37.21
CA PHE A 388 -36.76 7.14 -37.12
C PHE A 388 -36.13 8.54 -37.25
N LEU A 389 -36.61 9.37 -38.19
CA LEU A 389 -36.15 10.76 -38.34
C LEU A 389 -36.46 11.60 -37.10
N ILE A 390 -37.65 11.45 -36.52
CA ILE A 390 -38.01 12.10 -35.25
C ILE A 390 -37.05 11.67 -34.13
N TRP A 391 -36.78 10.37 -34.00
CA TRP A 391 -35.82 9.86 -33.02
C TRP A 391 -34.44 10.47 -33.20
N ILE A 392 -33.92 10.53 -34.43
CA ILE A 392 -32.62 11.15 -34.72
C ILE A 392 -32.63 12.63 -34.33
N ALA A 393 -33.69 13.38 -34.64
CA ALA A 393 -33.82 14.77 -34.23
C ALA A 393 -33.76 14.93 -32.70
N PHE A 394 -34.50 14.09 -31.95
CA PHE A 394 -34.42 14.06 -30.48
C PHE A 394 -33.04 13.67 -29.96
N PHE A 395 -32.40 12.66 -30.57
CA PHE A 395 -31.07 12.23 -30.19
C PHE A 395 -30.05 13.35 -30.37
N VAL A 396 -30.08 14.06 -31.51
CA VAL A 396 -29.20 15.21 -31.78
C VAL A 396 -29.46 16.35 -30.78
N LEU A 397 -30.72 16.73 -30.56
CA LEU A 397 -31.08 17.78 -29.60
C LEU A 397 -30.62 17.43 -28.18
N ASN A 398 -30.78 16.17 -27.76
CA ASN A 398 -30.35 15.71 -26.45
C ASN A 398 -28.82 15.76 -26.30
N ASN A 399 -28.07 15.39 -27.36
CA ASN A 399 -26.62 15.52 -27.36
C ASN A 399 -26.17 16.98 -27.25
N LEU A 400 -26.84 17.91 -27.94
CA LEU A 400 -26.57 19.35 -27.80
C LEU A 400 -26.84 19.84 -26.38
N ALA A 401 -27.96 19.41 -25.76
CA ALA A 401 -28.26 19.70 -24.37
C ALA A 401 -27.22 19.12 -23.40
N PHE A 402 -26.62 17.96 -23.70
CA PHE A 402 -25.50 17.43 -22.90
C PHE A 402 -24.25 18.29 -23.03
N GLN A 403 -23.90 18.76 -24.22
CA GLN A 403 -22.73 19.63 -24.41
C GLN A 403 -22.90 20.97 -23.68
N ASP A 404 -24.09 21.56 -23.74
CA ASP A 404 -24.43 22.76 -22.98
C ASP A 404 -24.31 22.53 -21.45
N ASN A 405 -24.83 21.41 -20.97
CA ASN A 405 -24.69 21.03 -19.56
C ASN A 405 -23.25 20.64 -19.14
N LEU A 406 -22.35 20.40 -20.09
CA LEU A 406 -20.93 20.19 -19.78
C LEU A 406 -20.14 21.49 -19.67
N LEU A 407 -20.64 22.61 -20.21
CA LEU A 407 -20.04 23.93 -20.01
C LEU A 407 -20.19 24.36 -18.54
N LEU A 408 -19.07 24.64 -17.88
CA LEU A 408 -19.01 24.94 -16.46
C LEU A 408 -19.20 26.43 -16.16
N LEU A 409 -18.91 27.33 -17.10
CA LEU A 409 -19.09 28.77 -16.95
C LEU A 409 -20.15 29.28 -17.93
N TYR A 410 -20.88 30.33 -17.54
CA TYR A 410 -21.77 31.05 -18.44
C TYR A 410 -20.97 31.92 -19.40
N THR A 411 -21.39 31.97 -20.66
CA THR A 411 -21.02 33.06 -21.57
C THR A 411 -21.89 34.29 -21.29
N VAL A 412 -21.40 35.49 -21.62
CA VAL A 412 -22.17 36.76 -21.50
C VAL A 412 -23.46 36.71 -22.33
N SER A 413 -23.48 35.93 -23.42
CA SER A 413 -24.67 35.66 -24.24
C SER A 413 -25.68 34.75 -23.55
N GLU A 414 -25.24 33.72 -22.83
CA GLU A 414 -26.12 32.79 -22.11
C GLU A 414 -26.72 33.42 -20.85
N SER A 415 -25.98 34.26 -20.12
CA SER A 415 -26.51 34.92 -18.91
C SER A 415 -27.71 35.83 -19.21
N ARG A 416 -27.76 36.41 -20.41
CA ARG A 416 -28.91 37.19 -20.90
C ARG A 416 -30.10 36.31 -21.30
N PHE A 417 -29.85 35.09 -21.77
CA PHE A 417 -30.89 34.14 -22.17
C PHE A 417 -31.53 33.41 -20.99
N VAL A 418 -30.80 33.22 -19.88
CA VAL A 418 -31.32 32.59 -18.64
C VAL A 418 -32.23 33.54 -17.83
N LEU A 419 -32.20 34.84 -18.13
CA LEU A 419 -33.00 35.88 -17.47
C LEU A 419 -34.27 36.29 -18.25
N PHE A 420 -34.53 35.67 -19.40
CA PHE A 420 -35.81 35.73 -20.14
C PHE A 420 -36.43 34.34 -20.18
#